data_AF-Q5FJL3-F1
#
_entry.id   AF-Q5FJL3-F1
#
_cell.length_a   1.000
_cell.length_b   1.000
_cell.length_c   1.000
_cell.angle_alpha   90.00
_cell.angle_beta   90.00
_cell.angle_gamma   90.00
#
_symmetry.space_group_name_H-M   'P 1'
#
loop_
_entity.id
_entity.type
_entity.pdbx_description
1 polymer ?
#
loop_
_entity_poly.entity_id
_entity_poly.type
_entity_poly.pdbx_seq_one_letter_code
_entity_poly.pdbx_strand_id
1 'polypeptide(L)'
;MSNETFLIPIRQNNDLSDIALNELRMDLDEHPLNQRKYTDFAYLPGNNRKYSLNSVDNIASPLRGKKILFLGSSVTFGFGSLGESFVDYLWKRDGVAAIKDAENGTTLVNQDDNSYVARFNEELNEEAPDMLVLQLSTNDATNKKNLGNFDTFDTQTVTGALEYIIKSAKDKWNCPILIYTNPYFENISYKKMVERTQELAEKWEVDLLDFYNNPEYKDQKGLYMADEIHPTRAGYLEKWLPKFENKLIHML
;
A
#
# COMPACT_ATOMS: atom_id res chain seq x y z
N MET A 1 2.71 27.79 10.43
CA MET A 1 1.31 27.38 10.65
C MET A 1 1.36 26.04 11.35
N SER A 2 0.57 25.80 12.41
CA SER A 2 0.59 24.48 13.07
C SER A 2 -0.03 23.40 12.16
N ASN A 3 0.38 22.14 12.30
CA ASN A 3 -0.22 21.01 11.57
C ASN A 3 -1.74 20.98 11.75
N GLU A 4 -2.24 21.27 12.96
CA GLU A 4 -3.68 21.39 13.24
C GLU A 4 -4.39 22.49 12.44
N THR A 5 -3.79 23.68 12.35
CA THR A 5 -4.38 24.79 11.58
C THR A 5 -4.42 24.47 10.08
N PHE A 6 -3.42 23.74 9.59
CA PHE A 6 -3.31 23.33 8.19
C PHE A 6 -4.39 22.29 7.80
N LEU A 7 -4.68 21.33 8.67
CA LEU A 7 -5.58 20.22 8.34
C LEU A 7 -7.07 20.58 8.40
N ILE A 8 -7.46 21.64 9.13
CA ILE A 8 -8.86 22.09 9.23
C ILE A 8 -9.54 22.29 7.87
N PRO A 9 -9.00 23.11 6.93
CA PRO A 9 -9.65 23.32 5.64
C PRO A 9 -9.73 22.06 4.79
N ILE A 10 -8.69 21.21 4.81
CA ILE A 10 -8.68 19.95 4.05
C ILE A 10 -9.75 19.00 4.61
N ARG A 11 -9.82 18.87 5.94
CA ARG A 11 -10.84 18.05 6.61
C ARG A 11 -12.25 18.45 6.19
N GLN A 12 -12.54 19.75 6.21
CA GLN A 12 -13.87 20.28 5.88
C GLN A 12 -14.20 20.14 4.39
N ASN A 13 -13.25 20.49 3.52
CA ASN A 13 -13.50 20.53 2.07
C ASN A 13 -13.53 19.15 1.41
N ASN A 14 -12.71 18.21 1.90
CA ASN A 14 -12.56 16.87 1.34
C ASN A 14 -13.29 15.80 2.15
N ASP A 15 -13.94 16.17 3.24
CA ASP A 15 -14.61 15.24 4.15
C ASP A 15 -13.63 14.15 4.62
N LEU A 16 -12.46 14.54 5.13
CA LEU A 16 -11.45 13.57 5.60
C LEU A 16 -12.04 12.73 6.74
N SER A 17 -11.89 11.41 6.67
CA SER A 17 -12.17 10.54 7.81
C SER A 17 -11.24 10.81 8.98
N ASP A 18 -11.64 10.39 10.18
CA ASP A 18 -10.81 10.56 11.38
C ASP A 18 -9.51 9.74 11.30
N ILE A 19 -9.54 8.59 10.60
CA ILE A 19 -8.34 7.78 10.31
C ILE A 19 -7.39 8.60 9.44
N ALA A 20 -7.86 9.08 8.30
CA ALA A 20 -7.09 9.92 7.39
C ALA A 20 -6.47 11.12 8.13
N LEU A 21 -7.26 11.82 8.93
CA LEU A 21 -6.78 12.97 9.69
C LEU A 21 -5.61 12.60 10.62
N ASN A 22 -5.66 11.45 11.28
CA ASN A 22 -4.57 10.98 12.14
C ASN A 22 -3.34 10.57 11.34
N GLU A 23 -3.51 9.86 10.23
CA GLU A 23 -2.42 9.49 9.30
C GLU A 23 -1.67 10.73 8.80
N LEU A 24 -2.41 11.73 8.33
CA LEU A 24 -1.85 13.00 7.87
C LEU A 24 -1.13 13.74 9.01
N ARG A 25 -1.62 13.68 10.25
CA ARG A 25 -0.93 14.31 11.40
C ARG A 25 0.41 13.64 11.66
N MET A 26 0.42 12.31 11.74
CA MET A 26 1.63 11.54 12.01
C MET A 26 2.69 11.77 10.92
N ASP A 27 2.31 11.64 9.64
CA ASP A 27 3.24 11.92 8.54
C ASP A 27 3.73 13.37 8.55
N LEU A 28 2.92 14.36 8.95
CA LEU A 28 3.34 15.76 9.00
C LEU A 28 4.24 16.11 10.18
N ASP A 29 4.21 15.31 11.26
CA ASP A 29 5.13 15.50 12.39
C ASP A 29 6.55 15.05 11.99
N GLU A 30 6.67 14.01 11.16
CA GLU A 30 7.95 13.53 10.64
C GLU A 30 8.39 14.24 9.35
N HIS A 31 7.43 14.57 8.48
CA HIS A 31 7.61 15.11 7.14
C HIS A 31 6.85 16.43 6.94
N PRO A 32 7.18 17.51 7.68
CA PRO A 32 6.40 18.76 7.65
C PRO A 32 6.33 19.43 6.27
N LEU A 33 7.24 19.11 5.34
CA LEU A 33 7.21 19.62 3.97
C LEU A 33 6.10 18.99 3.11
N ASN A 34 5.51 17.87 3.55
CA ASN A 34 4.39 17.24 2.85
C ASN A 34 3.10 18.08 2.90
N GLN A 35 3.01 19.11 3.76
CA GLN A 35 1.86 20.05 3.78
C GLN A 35 1.54 20.61 2.39
N ARG A 36 2.58 20.95 1.62
CA ARG A 36 2.37 21.46 0.25
C ARG A 36 1.75 20.41 -0.66
N LYS A 37 2.25 19.17 -0.60
CA LYS A 37 1.73 18.07 -1.41
C LYS A 37 0.29 17.74 -1.04
N TYR A 38 -0.04 17.67 0.26
CA TYR A 38 -1.42 17.44 0.69
C TYR A 38 -2.36 18.57 0.27
N THR A 39 -1.88 19.81 0.24
CA THR A 39 -2.65 20.93 -0.33
C THR A 39 -2.97 20.66 -1.80
N ASP A 40 -1.96 20.33 -2.60
CA ASP A 40 -2.12 20.09 -4.03
C ASP A 40 -3.04 18.88 -4.29
N PHE A 41 -2.85 17.79 -3.55
CA PHE A 41 -3.69 16.59 -3.63
C PHE A 41 -5.13 16.85 -3.21
N ALA A 42 -5.39 17.73 -2.25
CA ALA A 42 -6.74 18.05 -1.80
C ALA A 42 -7.59 18.68 -2.91
N TYR A 43 -6.99 19.37 -3.87
CA TYR A 43 -7.71 19.97 -5.00
C TYR A 43 -7.89 19.02 -6.19
N LEU A 44 -7.32 17.82 -6.16
CA LEU A 44 -7.50 16.85 -7.24
C LEU A 44 -8.96 16.37 -7.30
N PRO A 45 -9.57 16.31 -8.51
CA PRO A 45 -10.94 15.82 -8.65
C PRO A 45 -11.16 14.41 -8.07
N GLY A 46 -10.12 13.57 -8.10
CA GLY A 46 -10.12 12.22 -7.53
C GLY A 46 -10.20 12.16 -6.02
N ASN A 47 -9.91 13.26 -5.32
CA ASN A 47 -9.95 13.37 -3.87
C ASN A 47 -11.16 14.18 -3.38
N ASN A 48 -12.16 14.41 -4.26
CA ASN A 48 -13.42 15.05 -3.90
C ASN A 48 -14.13 14.27 -2.78
N ARG A 49 -14.86 14.99 -1.92
CA ARG A 49 -15.64 14.42 -0.80
C ARG A 49 -16.54 13.24 -1.15
N LYS A 50 -17.06 13.15 -2.39
CA LYS A 50 -17.88 12.00 -2.82
C LYS A 50 -17.13 10.66 -2.86
N TYR A 51 -15.80 10.71 -2.82
CA TYR A 51 -14.92 9.54 -2.74
C TYR A 51 -14.37 9.34 -1.32
N SER A 52 -14.74 10.18 -0.35
CA SER A 52 -14.29 10.03 1.03
C SER A 52 -14.71 8.69 1.60
N LEU A 53 -13.86 8.09 2.43
CA LEU A 53 -14.21 6.93 3.26
C LEU A 53 -15.50 7.14 4.08
N ASN A 54 -15.81 8.38 4.50
CA ASN A 54 -17.04 8.71 5.24
C ASN A 54 -18.31 8.49 4.40
N SER A 55 -18.20 8.52 3.07
CA SER A 55 -19.31 8.31 2.13
C SER A 55 -19.54 6.84 1.76
N VAL A 56 -18.73 5.93 2.30
CA VAL A 56 -18.79 4.50 1.97
C VAL A 56 -19.65 3.74 2.98
N ASP A 57 -20.67 3.08 2.47
CA ASP A 57 -21.52 2.16 3.23
C ASP A 57 -20.84 0.81 3.45
N ASN A 58 -21.14 0.19 4.59
CA ASN A 58 -20.74 -1.20 4.84
C ASN A 58 -21.66 -2.19 4.11
N ILE A 59 -21.10 -3.35 3.75
CA ILE A 59 -21.84 -4.42 3.07
C ILE A 59 -21.67 -5.75 3.80
N ALA A 60 -22.57 -6.70 3.55
CA ALA A 60 -22.33 -8.08 3.96
C ALA A 60 -21.24 -8.68 3.07
N SER A 61 -20.00 -8.71 3.57
CA SER A 61 -18.83 -9.20 2.83
C SER A 61 -18.29 -10.51 3.45
N PRO A 62 -17.82 -11.47 2.63
CA PRO A 62 -17.10 -12.65 3.11
C PRO A 62 -15.79 -12.33 3.86
N LEU A 63 -15.24 -11.13 3.66
CA LEU A 63 -14.00 -10.68 4.29
C LEU A 63 -14.20 -10.15 5.72
N ARG A 64 -15.45 -10.08 6.19
CA ARG A 64 -15.78 -9.51 7.50
C ARG A 64 -15.08 -10.25 8.63
N GLY A 65 -14.31 -9.51 9.43
CA GLY A 65 -13.57 -10.03 10.57
C GLY A 65 -12.27 -10.76 10.21
N LYS A 66 -11.95 -10.93 8.92
CA LYS A 66 -10.66 -11.49 8.50
C LYS A 66 -9.54 -10.54 8.89
N LYS A 67 -8.55 -11.03 9.63
CA LYS A 67 -7.37 -10.27 10.07
C LYS A 67 -6.34 -10.29 8.94
N ILE A 68 -6.10 -9.14 8.31
CA ILE A 68 -5.18 -9.06 7.17
C ILE A 68 -4.11 -8.01 7.47
N LEU A 69 -2.84 -8.42 7.38
CA LEU A 69 -1.69 -7.52 7.49
C LEU A 69 -1.36 -6.94 6.11
N PHE A 70 -1.37 -5.63 6.00
CA PHE A 70 -0.99 -4.88 4.80
C PHE A 70 0.34 -4.17 5.06
N LEU A 71 1.42 -4.70 4.49
CA LEU A 71 2.76 -4.16 4.62
C LEU A 71 3.13 -3.37 3.36
N GLY A 72 3.42 -2.08 3.52
CA GLY A 72 3.72 -1.23 2.38
C GLY A 72 4.36 0.12 2.67
N SER A 73 4.29 1.02 1.70
CA SER A 73 4.81 2.39 1.77
C SER A 73 3.72 3.41 1.43
N SER A 74 4.08 4.51 0.77
CA SER A 74 3.18 5.60 0.39
C SER A 74 1.92 5.17 -0.37
N VAL A 75 1.98 4.08 -1.14
CA VAL A 75 0.83 3.53 -1.88
C VAL A 75 -0.11 2.74 -0.96
N THR A 76 0.39 2.06 0.07
CA THR A 76 -0.49 1.42 1.08
C THR A 76 -1.01 2.44 2.08
N PHE A 77 -0.19 3.42 2.42
CA PHE A 77 -0.53 4.55 3.30
C PHE A 77 -1.67 5.41 2.71
N GLY A 78 -1.71 5.58 1.39
CA GLY A 78 -2.69 6.45 0.72
C GLY A 78 -2.20 7.89 0.55
N PHE A 79 -0.93 8.06 0.19
CA PHE A 79 -0.29 9.37 0.13
C PHE A 79 -0.98 10.33 -0.85
N GLY A 80 -1.27 9.86 -2.06
CA GLY A 80 -1.99 10.62 -3.09
C GLY A 80 -3.49 10.78 -2.83
N SER A 81 -4.03 10.07 -1.84
CA SER A 81 -5.45 10.00 -1.49
C SER A 81 -5.77 10.58 -0.10
N LEU A 82 -4.85 11.39 0.43
CA LEU A 82 -5.00 12.05 1.73
C LEU A 82 -5.18 11.03 2.87
N GLY A 83 -4.33 10.02 2.94
CA GLY A 83 -4.31 9.01 4.00
C GLY A 83 -5.43 7.96 3.94
N GLU A 84 -6.18 7.88 2.83
CA GLU A 84 -7.24 6.87 2.63
C GLU A 84 -6.88 5.95 1.47
N SER A 85 -6.44 4.73 1.75
CA SER A 85 -6.10 3.74 0.74
C SER A 85 -7.18 2.67 0.58
N PHE A 86 -6.96 1.73 -0.35
CA PHE A 86 -7.82 0.55 -0.50
C PHE A 86 -7.98 -0.25 0.80
N VAL A 87 -7.00 -0.19 1.72
CA VAL A 87 -7.06 -0.86 3.02
C VAL A 87 -8.15 -0.26 3.89
N ASP A 88 -8.24 1.06 3.95
CA ASP A 88 -9.25 1.75 4.75
C ASP A 88 -10.65 1.47 4.18
N TYR A 89 -10.78 1.43 2.85
CA TYR A 89 -12.04 1.03 2.21
C TYR A 89 -12.43 -0.41 2.51
N LEU A 90 -11.51 -1.38 2.48
CA LEU A 90 -11.77 -2.78 2.88
C LEU A 90 -12.21 -2.87 4.34
N TRP A 91 -11.60 -2.09 5.24
CA TRP A 91 -12.03 -2.01 6.63
C TRP A 91 -13.46 -1.48 6.74
N LYS A 92 -13.76 -0.33 6.11
CA LYS A 92 -15.05 0.35 6.23
C LYS A 92 -16.19 -0.42 5.56
N ARG A 93 -15.96 -0.86 4.32
CA ARG A 93 -16.96 -1.48 3.44
C ARG A 93 -17.14 -2.95 3.78
N ASP A 94 -16.04 -3.70 3.76
CA ASP A 94 -16.03 -5.16 3.90
C ASP A 94 -15.91 -5.63 5.35
N GLY A 95 -15.46 -4.77 6.25
CA GLY A 95 -15.26 -5.13 7.66
C GLY A 95 -14.03 -5.97 7.90
N VAL A 96 -13.00 -5.86 7.06
CA VAL A 96 -11.69 -6.47 7.29
C VAL A 96 -11.11 -5.94 8.61
N ALA A 97 -10.57 -6.82 9.44
CA ALA A 97 -9.77 -6.45 10.60
C ALA A 97 -8.34 -6.12 10.11
N ALA A 98 -8.20 -4.97 9.48
CA ALA A 98 -6.98 -4.57 8.79
C ALA A 98 -5.90 -4.13 9.79
N ILE A 99 -4.69 -4.68 9.64
CA ILE A 99 -3.46 -4.11 10.19
C ILE A 99 -2.77 -3.40 9.02
N LYS A 100 -2.76 -2.06 9.04
CA LYS A 100 -2.14 -1.24 8.00
C LYS A 100 -0.79 -0.75 8.48
N ASP A 101 0.26 -1.51 8.16
CA ASP A 101 1.63 -1.17 8.48
C ASP A 101 2.31 -0.58 7.24
N ALA A 102 2.18 0.74 7.09
CA ALA A 102 2.62 1.44 5.89
C ALA A 102 3.20 2.82 6.20
N GLU A 103 4.45 3.04 5.78
CA GLU A 103 5.18 4.27 6.08
C GLU A 103 5.67 4.96 4.79
N ASN A 104 5.53 6.27 4.73
CA ASN A 104 5.79 7.05 3.53
C ASN A 104 7.28 7.02 3.15
N GLY A 105 7.58 6.87 1.84
CA GLY A 105 8.97 6.91 1.35
C GLY A 105 9.87 5.71 1.72
N THR A 106 9.36 4.69 2.41
CA THR A 106 10.16 3.54 2.88
C THR A 106 10.43 2.50 1.80
N THR A 107 11.48 1.68 2.03
CA THR A 107 11.94 0.63 1.10
C THR A 107 11.74 -0.78 1.63
N LEU A 108 11.69 -1.77 0.73
CA LEU A 108 11.77 -3.20 1.05
C LEU A 108 13.11 -3.54 1.70
N VAL A 109 14.20 -3.07 1.07
CA VAL A 109 15.55 -3.26 1.58
C VAL A 109 15.70 -2.69 2.99
N ASN A 110 16.30 -3.46 3.89
CA ASN A 110 16.46 -3.17 5.32
C ASN A 110 17.57 -2.16 5.59
N GLN A 111 17.32 -0.87 5.32
CA GLN A 111 18.32 0.19 5.47
C GLN A 111 18.17 0.99 6.77
N ASP A 112 17.00 0.96 7.39
CA ASP A 112 16.61 1.70 8.59
C ASP A 112 15.41 1.01 9.27
N ASP A 113 15.04 1.49 10.45
CA ASP A 113 13.98 0.91 11.27
C ASP A 113 12.57 1.05 10.63
N ASN A 114 12.41 1.92 9.63
CA ASN A 114 11.15 2.12 8.92
C ASN A 114 11.05 1.25 7.65
N SER A 115 12.11 0.53 7.30
CA SER A 115 12.12 -0.38 6.16
C SER A 115 11.13 -1.52 6.36
N TYR A 116 10.63 -2.11 5.27
CA TYR A 116 9.57 -3.12 5.36
C TYR A 116 10.03 -4.33 6.17
N VAL A 117 11.28 -4.78 5.98
CA VAL A 117 11.85 -5.89 6.74
C VAL A 117 11.90 -5.57 8.24
N ALA A 118 12.24 -4.34 8.61
CA ALA A 118 12.30 -3.94 10.02
C ALA A 118 10.91 -3.98 10.65
N ARG A 119 9.93 -3.30 10.05
CA ARG A 119 8.54 -3.29 10.54
C ARG A 119 7.89 -4.68 10.53
N PHE A 120 8.13 -5.45 9.48
CA PHE A 120 7.70 -6.86 9.41
C PHE A 120 8.26 -7.72 10.56
N ASN A 121 9.51 -7.49 10.99
CA ASN A 121 10.07 -8.22 12.12
C ASN A 121 9.40 -7.88 13.45
N GLU A 122 8.84 -6.67 13.58
CA GLU A 122 8.02 -6.30 14.72
C GLU A 122 6.67 -7.05 14.66
N GLU A 123 6.00 -7.01 13.51
CA GLU A 123 4.74 -7.72 13.26
C GLU A 123 4.85 -9.24 13.50
N LEU A 124 6.00 -9.86 13.21
CA LEU A 124 6.24 -11.30 13.48
C LEU A 124 6.08 -11.70 14.96
N ASN A 125 6.08 -10.74 15.89
CA ASN A 125 5.85 -10.99 17.32
C ASN A 125 4.36 -11.03 17.69
N GLU A 126 3.49 -10.59 16.78
CA GLU A 126 2.04 -10.56 16.96
C GLU A 126 1.36 -11.88 16.57
N GLU A 127 0.07 -11.98 16.89
CA GLU A 127 -0.76 -13.12 16.48
C GLU A 127 -0.86 -13.21 14.95
N ALA A 128 -0.78 -14.44 14.43
CA ALA A 128 -0.83 -14.73 13.00
C ALA A 128 -2.06 -14.07 12.32
N PRO A 129 -1.87 -13.33 11.21
CA PRO A 129 -2.98 -12.88 10.40
C PRO A 129 -3.57 -14.03 9.60
N ASP A 130 -4.80 -13.88 9.13
CA ASP A 130 -5.39 -14.78 8.13
C ASP A 130 -4.64 -14.68 6.79
N MET A 131 -4.02 -13.54 6.50
CA MET A 131 -3.29 -13.28 5.26
C MET A 131 -2.31 -12.11 5.38
N LEU A 132 -1.21 -12.18 4.64
CA LEU A 132 -0.27 -11.07 4.42
C LEU A 132 -0.46 -10.49 3.00
N VAL A 133 -0.59 -9.18 2.90
CA VAL A 133 -0.60 -8.42 1.65
C VAL A 133 0.63 -7.52 1.63
N LEU A 134 1.48 -7.71 0.63
CA LEU A 134 2.78 -7.04 0.50
C LEU A 134 2.84 -6.16 -0.74
N GLN A 135 3.13 -4.87 -0.55
CA GLN A 135 3.39 -3.96 -1.65
C GLN A 135 4.79 -4.20 -2.24
N LEU A 136 4.92 -4.31 -3.56
CA LEU A 136 6.23 -4.15 -4.22
C LEU A 136 6.64 -2.68 -4.20
N SER A 137 7.68 -2.36 -3.45
CA SER A 137 8.13 -0.98 -3.23
C SER A 137 8.58 -0.27 -4.51
N THR A 138 7.94 0.86 -4.80
CA THR A 138 8.36 1.80 -5.86
C THR A 138 9.60 2.61 -5.44
N ASN A 139 9.82 2.80 -4.14
CA ASN A 139 10.95 3.56 -3.60
C ASN A 139 12.28 2.85 -3.81
N ASP A 140 12.30 1.52 -3.76
CA ASP A 140 13.51 0.74 -4.05
C ASP A 140 13.96 0.97 -5.50
N ALA A 141 13.01 1.03 -6.44
CA ALA A 141 13.30 1.34 -7.83
C ALA A 141 13.77 2.79 -8.02
N THR A 142 13.08 3.77 -7.42
CA THR A 142 13.43 5.19 -7.48
C THR A 142 14.82 5.45 -6.88
N ASN A 143 15.13 4.80 -5.76
CA ASN A 143 16.41 4.89 -5.06
C ASN A 143 17.48 3.94 -5.61
N LYS A 144 17.19 3.22 -6.72
CA LYS A 144 18.11 2.30 -7.41
C LYS A 144 18.74 1.27 -6.47
N LYS A 145 17.94 0.71 -5.56
CA LYS A 145 18.35 -0.37 -4.67
C LYS A 145 18.77 -1.59 -5.50
N ASN A 146 19.75 -2.32 -4.97
CA ASN A 146 20.29 -3.49 -5.66
C ASN A 146 19.21 -4.57 -5.74
N LEU A 147 19.00 -5.13 -6.94
CA LEU A 147 18.02 -6.20 -7.15
C LEU A 147 18.42 -7.46 -6.39
N GLY A 148 19.72 -7.79 -6.33
CA GLY A 148 20.23 -9.01 -5.69
C GLY A 148 19.98 -10.28 -6.49
N ASN A 149 20.33 -11.42 -5.87
CA ASN A 149 20.21 -12.77 -6.39
C ASN A 149 19.23 -13.59 -5.55
N PHE A 150 18.71 -14.68 -6.11
CA PHE A 150 17.88 -15.65 -5.39
C PHE A 150 18.67 -16.39 -4.31
N ASP A 151 17.95 -16.90 -3.31
CA ASP A 151 18.40 -17.81 -2.27
C ASP A 151 19.49 -17.26 -1.34
N THR A 152 19.77 -15.96 -1.41
CA THR A 152 20.70 -15.30 -0.49
C THR A 152 20.02 -14.85 0.80
N PHE A 153 18.72 -14.57 0.76
CA PHE A 153 17.97 -13.91 1.83
C PHE A 153 18.64 -12.62 2.33
N ASP A 154 19.46 -11.98 1.48
CA ASP A 154 20.16 -10.76 1.80
C ASP A 154 19.17 -9.59 1.81
N THR A 155 18.76 -9.19 3.02
CA THR A 155 17.80 -8.11 3.27
C THR A 155 18.33 -6.73 2.82
N GLN A 156 19.59 -6.61 2.42
CA GLN A 156 20.15 -5.41 1.77
C GLN A 156 19.83 -5.34 0.26
N THR A 157 19.16 -6.34 -0.30
CA THR A 157 18.74 -6.40 -1.71
C THR A 157 17.24 -6.64 -1.83
N VAL A 158 16.64 -6.20 -2.93
CA VAL A 158 15.19 -6.35 -3.16
C VAL A 158 14.77 -7.84 -3.14
N THR A 159 15.52 -8.69 -3.84
CA THR A 159 15.21 -10.13 -3.93
C THR A 159 15.36 -10.80 -2.58
N GLY A 160 16.48 -10.58 -1.90
CA GLY A 160 16.70 -11.18 -0.59
C GLY A 160 15.72 -10.69 0.47
N ALA A 161 15.32 -9.41 0.44
CA ALA A 161 14.28 -8.88 1.32
C ALA A 161 12.91 -9.52 1.07
N LEU A 162 12.47 -9.65 -0.20
CA LEU A 162 11.23 -10.34 -0.55
C LEU A 162 11.25 -11.81 -0.10
N GLU A 163 12.32 -12.54 -0.41
CA GLU A 163 12.46 -13.94 0.01
C GLU A 163 12.48 -14.09 1.53
N TYR A 164 13.13 -13.17 2.23
CA TYR A 164 13.15 -13.16 3.69
C TYR A 164 11.75 -12.99 4.28
N ILE A 165 10.97 -11.99 3.80
CA ILE A 165 9.60 -11.76 4.27
C ILE A 165 8.72 -12.99 3.97
N ILE A 166 8.75 -13.48 2.73
CA ILE A 166 7.94 -14.63 2.30
C ILE A 166 8.26 -15.85 3.15
N LYS A 167 9.55 -16.20 3.27
CA LYS A 167 9.98 -17.37 4.03
C LYS A 167 9.60 -17.26 5.50
N SER A 168 9.88 -16.11 6.12
CA SER A 168 9.60 -15.90 7.55
C SER A 168 8.11 -15.93 7.86
N ALA A 169 7.26 -15.34 7.01
CA ALA A 169 5.81 -15.41 7.14
C ALA A 169 5.29 -16.86 6.98
N LYS A 170 5.82 -17.62 6.01
CA LYS A 170 5.48 -19.03 5.84
C LYS A 170 5.92 -19.88 7.04
N ASP A 171 7.14 -19.68 7.54
CA ASP A 171 7.66 -20.43 8.67
C ASP A 171 6.93 -20.11 9.98
N LYS A 172 6.57 -18.84 10.20
CA LYS A 172 5.95 -18.37 11.46
C LYS A 172 4.44 -18.52 11.49
N TRP A 173 3.75 -18.07 10.43
CA TRP A 173 2.28 -17.99 10.39
C TRP A 173 1.67 -19.02 9.45
N ASN A 174 2.38 -19.37 8.37
CA ASN A 174 1.89 -20.26 7.31
C ASN A 174 0.55 -19.81 6.71
N CYS A 175 0.34 -18.49 6.61
CA CYS A 175 -0.84 -17.87 5.97
C CYS A 175 -0.61 -17.65 4.47
N PRO A 176 -1.67 -17.49 3.67
CA PRO A 176 -1.57 -16.97 2.30
C PRO A 176 -0.84 -15.63 2.24
N ILE A 177 -0.10 -15.41 1.15
CA ILE A 177 0.64 -14.18 0.89
C ILE A 177 0.25 -13.67 -0.50
N LEU A 178 -0.16 -12.41 -0.58
CA LEU A 178 -0.42 -11.70 -1.83
C LEU A 178 0.57 -10.54 -1.97
N ILE A 179 1.36 -10.56 -3.02
CA ILE A 179 2.17 -9.41 -3.42
C ILE A 179 1.38 -8.59 -4.44
N TYR A 180 1.50 -7.26 -4.43
CA TYR A 180 0.90 -6.44 -5.47
C TYR A 180 1.88 -5.39 -6.02
N THR A 181 1.78 -5.12 -7.32
CA THR A 181 2.63 -4.14 -8.02
C THR A 181 1.92 -2.79 -8.16
N ASN A 182 2.66 -1.73 -8.42
CA ASN A 182 2.09 -0.47 -8.86
C ASN A 182 1.62 -0.61 -10.32
N PRO A 183 0.61 0.16 -10.77
CA PRO A 183 0.37 0.37 -12.19
C PRO A 183 1.63 0.79 -12.94
N TYR A 184 1.61 0.57 -14.26
CA TYR A 184 2.72 0.94 -15.12
C TYR A 184 3.13 2.41 -14.94
N PHE A 185 4.43 2.63 -14.71
CA PHE A 185 5.10 3.91 -14.82
C PHE A 185 6.50 3.67 -15.40
N GLU A 186 7.09 4.69 -16.03
CA GLU A 186 8.33 4.52 -16.78
C GLU A 186 9.55 4.43 -15.84
N ASN A 187 9.85 3.22 -15.36
CA ASN A 187 11.03 2.97 -14.54
C ASN A 187 11.64 1.59 -14.82
N ILE A 188 12.84 1.58 -15.41
CA ILE A 188 13.55 0.35 -15.80
C ILE A 188 13.88 -0.52 -14.58
N SER A 189 14.24 0.08 -13.44
CA SER A 189 14.51 -0.66 -12.22
C SER A 189 13.25 -1.33 -11.69
N TYR A 190 12.11 -0.61 -11.69
CA TYR A 190 10.83 -1.16 -11.26
C TYR A 190 10.37 -2.29 -12.18
N LYS A 191 10.54 -2.16 -13.50
CA LYS A 191 10.26 -3.25 -14.45
C LYS A 191 11.00 -4.53 -14.07
N LYS A 192 12.31 -4.44 -13.81
CA LYS A 192 13.12 -5.60 -13.38
C LYS A 192 12.66 -6.18 -12.04
N MET A 193 12.20 -5.32 -11.12
CA MET A 193 11.63 -5.76 -9.85
C MET A 193 10.31 -6.49 -10.04
N VAL A 194 9.45 -6.04 -10.96
CA VAL A 194 8.19 -6.73 -11.31
C VAL A 194 8.48 -8.10 -11.90
N GLU A 195 9.39 -8.19 -12.87
CA GLU A 195 9.83 -9.46 -13.47
C GLU A 195 10.38 -10.40 -12.39
N ARG A 196 11.26 -9.90 -11.50
CA ARG A 196 11.78 -10.67 -10.36
C ARG A 196 10.70 -11.13 -9.40
N THR A 197 9.68 -10.30 -9.16
CA THR A 197 8.58 -10.64 -8.26
C THR A 197 7.69 -11.74 -8.84
N GLN A 198 7.49 -11.78 -10.16
CA GLN A 198 6.81 -12.88 -10.84
C GLN A 198 7.57 -14.20 -10.66
N GLU A 199 8.89 -14.20 -10.89
CA GLU A 199 9.75 -15.37 -10.67
C GLU A 199 9.69 -15.86 -9.21
N LEU A 200 9.70 -14.93 -8.25
CA LEU A 200 9.58 -15.25 -6.82
C LEU A 200 8.19 -15.78 -6.45
N ALA A 201 7.12 -15.22 -7.02
CA ALA A 201 5.76 -15.65 -6.77
C ALA A 201 5.55 -17.11 -7.21
N GLU A 202 6.08 -17.47 -8.38
CA GLU A 202 6.08 -18.86 -8.87
C GLU A 202 6.93 -19.77 -7.97
N LYS A 203 8.18 -19.38 -7.69
CA LYS A 203 9.12 -20.16 -6.87
C LYS A 203 8.56 -20.48 -5.48
N TRP A 204 7.97 -19.49 -4.84
CA TRP A 204 7.51 -19.59 -3.47
C TRP A 204 6.04 -19.98 -3.38
N GLU A 205 5.33 -20.20 -4.48
CA GLU A 205 3.89 -20.50 -4.50
C GLU A 205 3.12 -19.47 -3.66
N VAL A 206 3.28 -18.19 -4.01
CA VAL A 206 2.50 -17.06 -3.45
C VAL A 206 1.80 -16.32 -4.58
N ASP A 207 0.74 -15.60 -4.26
CA ASP A 207 -0.05 -14.91 -5.26
C ASP A 207 0.52 -13.53 -5.60
N LEU A 208 0.33 -13.11 -6.85
CA LEU A 208 0.67 -11.78 -7.34
C LEU A 208 -0.56 -11.10 -7.95
N LEU A 209 -0.90 -9.91 -7.45
CA LEU A 209 -1.82 -8.98 -8.10
C LEU A 209 -1.01 -7.98 -8.93
N ASP A 210 -0.82 -8.33 -10.20
CA ASP A 210 0.02 -7.56 -11.12
C ASP A 210 -0.76 -6.43 -11.78
N PHE A 211 -0.69 -5.22 -11.21
CA PHE A 211 -1.23 -4.01 -11.84
C PHE A 211 -0.30 -3.45 -12.92
N TYR A 212 1.02 -3.70 -12.83
CA TYR A 212 2.01 -3.17 -13.75
C TYR A 212 1.80 -3.67 -15.18
N ASN A 213 1.58 -4.97 -15.36
CA ASN A 213 1.33 -5.56 -16.68
C ASN A 213 -0.17 -5.57 -17.06
N ASN A 214 -1.05 -5.03 -16.22
CA ASN A 214 -2.48 -5.03 -16.49
C ASN A 214 -2.88 -3.86 -17.41
N PRO A 215 -3.39 -4.12 -18.63
CA PRO A 215 -3.74 -3.07 -19.57
C PRO A 215 -4.86 -2.14 -19.06
N GLU A 216 -5.73 -2.59 -18.15
CA GLU A 216 -6.79 -1.76 -17.55
C GLU A 216 -6.24 -0.64 -16.64
N TYR A 217 -4.96 -0.74 -16.27
CA TYR A 217 -4.27 0.14 -15.31
C TYR A 217 -3.14 0.94 -15.94
N LYS A 218 -2.83 0.75 -17.23
CA LYS A 218 -1.71 1.41 -17.90
C LYS A 218 -1.95 2.91 -18.16
N ASP A 219 -3.10 3.25 -18.73
CA ASP A 219 -3.43 4.63 -19.13
C ASP A 219 -4.54 5.21 -18.24
N GLN A 220 -4.24 5.37 -16.95
CA GLN A 220 -5.24 5.87 -16.01
C GLN A 220 -5.46 7.38 -16.18
N LYS A 221 -6.74 7.78 -16.19
CA LYS A 221 -7.12 9.20 -16.17
C LYS A 221 -6.59 9.86 -14.91
N GLY A 222 -6.27 11.15 -14.98
CA GLY A 222 -5.88 11.96 -13.80
C GLY A 222 -6.95 12.05 -12.69
N LEU A 223 -8.15 11.50 -12.92
CA LEU A 223 -9.11 11.26 -11.85
C LEU A 223 -8.62 10.19 -10.85
N TYR A 224 -7.93 9.15 -11.32
CA TYR A 224 -7.58 7.97 -10.53
C TYR A 224 -6.16 8.00 -9.95
N MET A 225 -5.29 8.85 -10.51
CA MET A 225 -3.87 8.92 -10.14
C MET A 225 -3.50 10.38 -9.85
N ALA A 226 -2.88 10.63 -8.70
CA ALA A 226 -2.41 11.94 -8.27
C ALA A 226 -1.06 12.30 -8.94
N ASP A 227 -0.24 11.28 -9.16
CA ASP A 227 0.97 11.32 -9.97
C ASP A 227 1.17 9.94 -10.64
N GLU A 228 2.34 9.65 -11.20
CA GLU A 228 2.60 8.37 -11.88
C GLU A 228 2.60 7.14 -10.94
N ILE A 229 2.72 7.34 -9.62
CA ILE A 229 2.80 6.29 -8.61
C ILE A 229 1.52 6.22 -7.77
N HIS A 230 1.02 7.35 -7.27
CA HIS A 230 0.04 7.37 -6.19
C HIS A 230 -1.40 7.48 -6.71
N PRO A 231 -2.29 6.53 -6.39
CA PRO A 231 -3.72 6.67 -6.64
C PRO A 231 -4.36 7.79 -5.80
N THR A 232 -5.42 8.37 -6.35
CA THR A 232 -6.37 9.21 -5.60
C THR A 232 -7.39 8.33 -4.86
N ARG A 233 -8.25 8.93 -4.04
CA ARG A 233 -9.40 8.24 -3.43
C ARG A 233 -10.28 7.54 -4.47
N ALA A 234 -10.59 8.22 -5.57
CA ALA A 234 -11.32 7.62 -6.69
C ALA A 234 -10.57 6.42 -7.29
N GLY A 235 -9.24 6.51 -7.44
CA GLY A 235 -8.41 5.42 -7.93
C GLY A 235 -8.49 4.19 -7.03
N TYR A 236 -8.40 4.37 -5.72
CA TYR A 236 -8.56 3.27 -4.78
C TYR A 236 -9.99 2.72 -4.78
N LEU A 237 -10.99 3.56 -4.59
CA LEU A 237 -12.38 3.14 -4.42
C LEU A 237 -12.97 2.49 -5.69
N GLU A 238 -12.78 3.11 -6.87
CA GLU A 238 -13.46 2.67 -8.09
C GLU A 238 -12.64 1.66 -8.92
N LYS A 239 -11.32 1.62 -8.75
CA LYS A 239 -10.43 0.78 -9.57
C LYS A 239 -9.79 -0.33 -8.75
N TRP A 240 -9.05 0.02 -7.70
CA TRP A 240 -8.24 -0.96 -6.97
C TRP A 240 -9.07 -1.85 -6.05
N LEU A 241 -9.98 -1.25 -5.27
CA LEU A 241 -10.78 -1.94 -4.26
C LEU A 241 -11.51 -3.15 -4.86
N PRO A 242 -12.23 -3.07 -6.00
CA PRO A 242 -12.85 -4.24 -6.60
C PRO A 242 -11.88 -5.37 -6.96
N LYS A 243 -10.63 -5.07 -7.34
CA LYS A 243 -9.63 -6.11 -7.63
C LYS A 243 -9.11 -6.75 -6.34
N PHE A 244 -8.90 -5.95 -5.30
CA PHE A 244 -8.53 -6.47 -3.98
C PHE A 244 -9.66 -7.29 -3.35
N GLU A 245 -10.89 -6.78 -3.28
CA GLU A 245 -12.07 -7.53 -2.80
C GLU A 245 -12.13 -8.91 -3.48
N ASN A 246 -12.09 -8.94 -4.81
CA ASN A 246 -12.11 -10.19 -5.56
C ASN A 246 -10.91 -11.08 -5.20
N LYS A 247 -9.67 -10.57 -5.24
CA LYS A 247 -8.49 -11.39 -5.00
C LYS A 247 -8.47 -11.97 -3.58
N LEU A 248 -8.80 -11.16 -2.58
CA LEU A 248 -8.82 -11.58 -1.18
C LEU A 248 -9.92 -12.62 -0.92
N ILE A 249 -11.13 -12.45 -1.48
CA ILE A 249 -12.23 -13.43 -1.31
C ILE A 249 -11.86 -14.79 -1.90
N HIS A 250 -11.09 -14.85 -2.98
CA HIS A 250 -10.67 -16.12 -3.57
C HIS A 250 -9.55 -16.81 -2.79
N MET A 251 -8.84 -16.09 -1.92
CA MET A 251 -7.69 -16.60 -1.16
C MET A 251 -8.02 -16.98 0.30
N LEU A 252 -9.17 -16.55 0.84
CA LEU A 252 -9.56 -16.65 2.26
C LEU A 252 -10.90 -17.35 2.52
#